data_AF-A0A6C0QDG9-F1
#
_entry.id   AF-A0A6C0QDG9-F1
#
_cell.length_a   1.000
_cell.length_b   1.000
_cell.length_c   1.000
_cell.angle_alpha   90.00
_cell.angle_beta   90.00
_cell.angle_gamma   90.00
#
_symmetry.space_group_name_H-M   'P 1'
#
loop_
_entity.id
_entity.type
_entity.pdbx_description
1 polymer ?
#
loop_
_entity_poly.entity_id
_entity_poly.type
_entity_poly.pdbx_seq_one_letter_code
_entity_poly.pdbx_strand_id
1 'polypeptide(L)'
;MPRIKRTVTVLSAAAAMLLTAPNAYAEVEPGGWTSTSPSFNVQERGCGQVDNLTFTLTCSTGSGDQRAERRYATYTGGTRQFEGYFRIASMGGTRVSLKQTFNESASGPFFMLAGERGGRLYAVHGGATLSTAGTVGATVRVNTGHQVGSEDPRRRPSSRAR
;
A
#
# COMPACT_ATOMS: atom_id res chain seq x y z
N MET A 1 -8.53 76.05 20.14
CA MET A 1 -8.40 75.84 18.67
C MET A 1 -7.62 74.52 18.43
N PRO A 2 -7.94 73.78 17.35
CA PRO A 2 -8.21 72.33 17.31
C PRO A 2 -6.92 71.47 17.21
N ARG A 3 -6.89 70.15 17.46
CA ARG A 3 -7.47 69.11 16.59
C ARG A 3 -7.45 67.72 17.26
N ILE A 4 -8.58 67.06 17.11
CA ILE A 4 -8.92 65.64 17.33
C ILE A 4 -7.89 64.70 16.70
N LYS A 5 -7.52 63.59 17.39
CA LYS A 5 -7.58 62.22 16.85
C LYS A 5 -7.88 61.19 17.97
N ARG A 6 -8.97 60.46 17.75
CA ARG A 6 -9.40 59.26 18.48
C ARG A 6 -8.66 58.03 17.92
N THR A 7 -8.31 57.09 18.80
CA THR A 7 -8.14 55.65 18.51
C THR A 7 -8.11 54.97 19.88
N VAL A 8 -9.16 54.32 20.41
CA VAL A 8 -9.91 53.13 19.94
C VAL A 8 -9.01 51.90 19.82
N THR A 9 -8.98 51.13 20.93
CA THR A 9 -9.13 49.65 21.00
C THR A 9 -7.94 48.84 20.41
N VAL A 10 -7.63 47.58 20.74
CA VAL A 10 -8.38 46.44 21.26
C VAL A 10 -7.38 45.47 21.92
N LEU A 11 -7.86 44.79 22.96
CA LEU A 11 -7.30 43.58 23.58
C LEU A 11 -7.20 42.42 22.56
N SER A 12 -6.34 41.45 22.86
CA SER A 12 -6.38 40.03 22.41
C SER A 12 -5.54 39.66 21.19
N ALA A 13 -4.54 38.79 21.40
CA ALA A 13 -4.71 37.34 21.19
C ALA A 13 -3.34 36.64 21.29
N ALA A 14 -3.05 36.04 22.44
CA ALA A 14 -2.05 34.98 22.51
C ALA A 14 -2.70 33.72 21.91
N ALA A 15 -2.65 33.60 20.57
CA ALA A 15 -3.05 32.39 19.90
C ALA A 15 -2.00 31.31 20.18
N ALA A 16 -2.39 30.33 20.99
CA ALA A 16 -1.66 29.10 21.18
C ALA A 16 -1.38 28.46 19.82
N MET A 17 -0.11 28.45 19.40
CA MET A 17 0.34 27.59 18.31
C MET A 17 0.29 26.14 18.81
N LEU A 18 -0.88 25.52 18.69
CA LEU A 18 -1.00 24.08 18.58
C LEU A 18 -0.32 23.70 17.26
N LEU A 19 0.99 23.42 17.35
CA LEU A 19 1.73 22.73 16.31
C LEU A 19 1.06 21.36 16.12
N THR A 20 0.15 21.26 15.16
CA THR A 20 -0.23 19.98 14.57
C THR A 20 1.01 19.50 13.81
N ALA A 21 1.91 18.80 14.52
CA ALA A 21 2.96 18.06 13.84
C ALA A 21 2.26 17.13 12.85
N PRO A 22 2.54 17.22 11.53
CA PRO A 22 2.07 16.18 10.63
C PRO A 22 2.63 14.86 11.16
N ASN A 23 1.78 13.84 11.24
CA ASN A 23 2.24 12.49 11.49
C ASN A 23 3.26 12.18 10.39
N ALA A 24 4.54 12.30 10.70
CA ALA A 24 5.62 11.88 9.83
C ALA A 24 5.56 10.36 9.81
N TYR A 25 4.72 9.84 8.91
CA TYR A 25 4.79 8.44 8.53
C TYR A 25 6.20 8.25 7.98
N ALA A 26 7.08 7.65 8.79
CA ALA A 26 8.45 7.37 8.39
C ALA A 26 8.44 6.80 6.96
N GLU A 27 9.12 7.50 6.04
CA GLU A 27 9.48 6.92 4.76
C GLU A 27 10.22 5.62 5.11
N VAL A 28 9.74 4.48 4.63
CA VAL A 28 10.40 3.20 4.95
C VAL A 28 11.81 3.16 4.35
N GLU A 29 12.04 3.91 3.27
CA GLU A 29 13.35 4.22 2.72
C GLU A 29 13.48 5.75 2.63
N PRO A 30 14.40 6.40 3.37
CA PRO A 30 14.65 7.82 3.23
C PRO A 30 15.11 8.12 1.79
N GLY A 31 14.49 9.08 1.09
CA GLY A 31 14.90 9.28 -0.30
C GLY A 31 14.30 10.40 -1.13
N GLY A 32 13.34 11.17 -0.63
CA GLY A 32 12.73 12.24 -1.44
C GLY A 32 11.88 11.67 -2.59
N TRP A 33 11.00 10.72 -2.26
CA TRP A 33 10.08 10.14 -3.22
C TRP A 33 9.17 11.20 -3.83
N THR A 34 9.08 11.23 -5.16
CA THR A 34 8.11 12.06 -5.85
C THR A 34 6.79 11.30 -5.97
N SER A 35 5.74 11.83 -5.34
CA SER A 35 4.39 11.26 -5.46
C SER A 35 3.94 11.31 -6.92
N THR A 36 3.36 10.20 -7.38
CA THR A 36 2.75 10.11 -8.70
C THR A 36 1.40 9.44 -8.58
N SER A 37 0.47 9.78 -9.47
CA SER A 37 -0.84 9.14 -9.58
C SER A 37 -0.93 8.43 -10.93
N PRO A 38 -0.31 7.24 -11.08
CA PRO A 38 -0.40 6.49 -12.31
C PRO A 38 -1.86 6.12 -12.60
N SER A 39 -2.24 6.16 -13.87
CA SER A 39 -3.54 5.64 -14.31
C SER A 39 -3.65 4.15 -13.99
N PHE A 40 -4.87 3.65 -13.87
CA PHE A 40 -5.13 2.23 -13.64
C PHE A 40 -6.37 1.77 -14.39
N ASN A 41 -6.45 0.46 -14.62
CA ASN A 41 -7.66 -0.22 -15.04
C ASN A 41 -8.17 -1.08 -13.88
N VAL A 42 -9.49 -1.07 -13.66
CA VAL A 42 -10.14 -2.05 -12.78
C VAL A 42 -10.21 -3.38 -13.53
N GLN A 43 -9.88 -4.47 -12.84
CA GLN A 43 -9.99 -5.82 -13.36
C GLN A 43 -10.87 -6.65 -12.45
N GLU A 44 -12.03 -7.02 -12.97
CA GLU A 44 -12.97 -7.97 -12.39
C GLU A 44 -12.95 -9.25 -13.22
N ARG A 45 -12.72 -10.39 -12.58
CA ARG A 45 -12.70 -11.71 -13.22
C ARG A 45 -13.44 -12.70 -12.34
N GLY A 46 -14.28 -13.51 -12.97
CA GLY A 46 -15.14 -14.47 -12.30
C GLY A 46 -16.03 -13.81 -11.25
N CYS A 47 -15.82 -14.12 -9.97
CA CYS A 47 -16.61 -13.65 -8.84
C CYS A 47 -16.10 -12.33 -8.23
N GLY A 48 -15.13 -11.68 -8.87
CA GLY A 48 -14.60 -10.41 -8.42
C GLY A 48 -15.52 -9.23 -8.70
N GLN A 49 -15.64 -8.33 -7.72
CA GLN A 49 -16.43 -7.11 -7.78
C GLN A 49 -15.64 -5.96 -7.13
N VAL A 50 -15.64 -4.79 -7.76
CA VAL A 50 -14.98 -3.58 -7.29
C VAL A 50 -16.00 -2.46 -7.17
N ASP A 51 -16.20 -1.99 -5.95
CA ASP A 51 -16.96 -0.78 -5.66
C ASP A 51 -16.02 0.25 -5.05
N ASN A 52 -15.59 1.21 -5.86
CA ASN A 52 -14.62 2.24 -5.50
C ASN A 52 -13.30 1.67 -4.92
N LEU A 53 -13.17 1.66 -3.59
CA LEU A 53 -12.00 1.16 -2.83
C LEU A 53 -12.27 -0.19 -2.16
N THR A 54 -13.45 -0.78 -2.37
CA THR A 54 -13.84 -2.08 -1.85
C THR A 54 -13.71 -3.13 -2.93
N PHE A 55 -12.87 -4.13 -2.68
CA PHE A 55 -12.59 -5.24 -3.59
C PHE A 55 -13.13 -6.52 -2.95
N THR A 56 -14.06 -7.17 -3.63
CA THR A 56 -14.79 -8.33 -3.09
C THR A 56 -14.64 -9.52 -4.01
N LEU A 57 -14.39 -10.69 -3.43
CA LEU A 57 -14.58 -11.98 -4.09
C LEU A 57 -15.82 -12.63 -3.48
N THR A 58 -16.87 -12.84 -4.27
CA THR A 58 -18.17 -13.31 -3.78
C THR A 58 -18.30 -14.83 -3.76
N CYS A 59 -17.39 -15.54 -4.41
CA CYS A 59 -17.42 -16.99 -4.49
C CYS A 59 -16.85 -17.65 -3.23
N SER A 60 -17.41 -18.81 -2.89
CA SER A 60 -16.95 -19.68 -1.79
C SER A 60 -15.89 -20.69 -2.22
N THR A 61 -15.65 -20.84 -3.53
CA THR A 61 -14.66 -21.75 -4.12
C THR A 61 -13.54 -20.97 -4.79
N GLY A 62 -12.30 -21.46 -4.66
CA GLY A 62 -11.10 -20.81 -5.19
C GLY A 62 -10.63 -21.34 -6.55
N SER A 63 -11.50 -21.95 -7.36
CA SER A 63 -11.10 -22.46 -8.68
C SER A 63 -11.11 -21.35 -9.74
N GLY A 64 -10.14 -21.40 -10.65
CA GLY A 64 -10.01 -20.43 -11.73
C GLY A 64 -9.39 -19.09 -11.32
N ASP A 65 -9.45 -18.13 -12.24
CA ASP A 65 -8.80 -16.82 -12.10
C ASP A 65 -9.77 -15.78 -11.52
N GLN A 66 -10.05 -15.91 -10.22
CA GLN A 66 -10.94 -15.00 -9.48
C GLN A 66 -10.17 -13.75 -9.06
N ARG A 67 -10.61 -12.56 -9.49
CA ARG A 67 -9.87 -11.32 -9.26
C ARG A 67 -10.79 -10.11 -9.15
N ALA A 68 -10.53 -9.29 -8.15
CA ALA A 68 -11.00 -7.92 -8.04
C ALA A 68 -9.77 -7.07 -7.72
N GLU A 69 -9.21 -6.35 -8.70
CA GLU A 69 -7.99 -5.55 -8.49
C GLU A 69 -7.98 -4.26 -9.33
N ARG A 70 -7.07 -3.35 -8.99
CA ARG A 70 -6.61 -2.30 -9.90
C ARG A 70 -5.26 -2.69 -10.47
N ARG A 71 -5.13 -2.66 -11.79
CA ARG A 71 -3.86 -2.78 -12.52
C ARG A 71 -3.38 -1.39 -12.92
N TYR A 72 -2.35 -0.90 -12.24
CA TYR A 72 -1.73 0.39 -12.55
C TYR A 72 -0.93 0.31 -13.85
N ALA A 73 -0.76 1.47 -14.50
CA ALA A 73 0.02 1.62 -15.71
C ALA A 73 1.45 1.10 -15.52
N THR A 74 1.93 0.37 -16.52
CA THR A 74 3.27 -0.21 -16.52
C THR A 74 4.33 0.88 -16.55
N TYR A 75 5.26 0.83 -15.62
CA TYR A 75 6.49 1.61 -15.63
C TYR A 75 7.64 0.73 -16.13
N THR A 76 8.54 1.30 -16.93
CA THR A 76 9.63 0.57 -17.59
C THR A 76 10.98 0.70 -16.90
N GLY A 77 11.07 1.48 -15.81
CA GLY A 77 12.34 1.78 -15.17
C GLY A 77 12.23 2.46 -13.81
N GLY A 78 13.40 2.51 -13.15
CA GLY A 78 13.63 3.22 -11.89
C GLY A 78 13.32 2.41 -10.63
N THR A 79 13.57 3.05 -9.49
CA THR A 79 13.15 2.56 -8.17
C THR A 79 11.75 3.12 -7.87
N ARG A 80 10.85 2.26 -7.43
CA ARG A 80 9.43 2.58 -7.25
C ARG A 80 8.96 2.09 -5.89
N GLN A 81 8.11 2.88 -5.28
CA GLN A 81 7.47 2.57 -4.02
C GLN A 81 5.96 2.50 -4.22
N PHE A 82 5.34 1.48 -3.65
CA PHE A 82 3.90 1.43 -3.42
C PHE A 82 3.66 1.63 -1.94
N GLU A 83 2.86 2.63 -1.60
CA GLU A 83 2.41 2.89 -0.24
C GLU A 83 0.88 3.00 -0.21
N GLY A 84 0.29 2.51 0.87
CA GLY A 84 -1.10 2.78 1.18
C GLY A 84 -1.55 2.06 2.44
N TYR A 85 -2.85 2.07 2.66
CA TYR A 85 -3.50 1.31 3.70
C TYR A 85 -4.45 0.31 3.07
N PHE A 86 -4.58 -0.86 3.69
CA PHE A 86 -5.64 -1.79 3.38
C PHE A 86 -6.30 -2.28 4.66
N ARG A 87 -7.53 -2.77 4.51
CA ARG A 87 -8.26 -3.48 5.54
C ARG A 87 -8.90 -4.70 4.91
N ILE A 88 -8.67 -5.87 5.51
CA ILE A 88 -9.47 -7.05 5.19
C ILE A 88 -10.77 -6.90 5.97
N ALA A 89 -11.84 -6.48 5.30
CA ALA A 89 -13.13 -6.21 5.94
C ALA A 89 -13.80 -7.50 6.45
N SER A 90 -13.73 -8.57 5.66
CA SER A 90 -14.23 -9.90 5.98
C SER A 90 -13.42 -10.96 5.24
N MET A 91 -13.48 -12.21 5.68
CA MET A 91 -12.84 -13.32 4.98
C MET A 91 -13.66 -14.62 5.08
N GLY A 92 -14.31 -15.00 3.98
CA GLY A 92 -15.00 -16.28 3.83
C GLY A 92 -14.05 -17.45 3.52
N GLY A 93 -12.90 -17.17 2.86
CA GLY A 93 -11.86 -18.15 2.56
C GLY A 93 -10.76 -18.27 3.64
N THR A 94 -9.64 -18.90 3.31
CA THR A 94 -8.49 -19.01 4.23
C THR A 94 -7.39 -17.98 3.94
N ARG A 95 -7.30 -17.52 2.69
CA ARG A 95 -6.24 -16.63 2.18
C ARG A 95 -6.77 -15.72 1.08
N VAL A 96 -6.15 -14.55 0.93
CA VAL A 96 -6.41 -13.61 -0.17
C VAL A 96 -5.11 -12.89 -0.57
N SER A 97 -4.87 -12.70 -1.87
CA SER A 97 -3.78 -11.84 -2.34
C SER A 97 -4.22 -10.38 -2.28
N LEU A 98 -3.35 -9.51 -1.76
CA LEU A 98 -3.66 -8.12 -1.45
C LEU A 98 -2.91 -7.13 -2.36
N LYS A 99 -1.71 -7.50 -2.77
CA LYS A 99 -0.86 -6.67 -3.62
C LYS A 99 0.09 -7.54 -4.40
N GLN A 100 0.34 -7.18 -5.65
CA GLN A 100 1.36 -7.80 -6.48
C GLN A 100 2.21 -6.75 -7.19
N THR A 101 3.49 -7.06 -7.39
CA THR A 101 4.35 -6.39 -8.36
C THR A 101 4.54 -7.35 -9.52
N PHE A 102 3.84 -7.10 -10.62
CA PHE A 102 3.80 -8.01 -11.76
C PHE A 102 5.00 -7.78 -12.69
N ASN A 103 5.57 -8.86 -13.24
CA ASN A 103 6.55 -8.76 -14.30
C ASN A 103 5.85 -8.98 -15.65
N GLU A 104 5.75 -7.94 -16.48
CA GLU A 104 5.19 -8.09 -17.83
C GLU A 104 6.12 -8.88 -18.77
N SER A 105 7.43 -8.87 -18.49
CA SER A 105 8.46 -9.46 -19.35
C SER A 105 8.82 -10.90 -18.98
N ALA A 106 8.22 -11.48 -17.93
CA ALA A 106 8.42 -12.88 -17.54
C ALA A 106 7.11 -13.49 -17.02
N SER A 107 7.11 -14.80 -16.79
CA SER A 107 5.94 -15.49 -16.24
C SER A 107 5.71 -15.12 -14.77
N GLY A 108 4.86 -14.13 -14.56
CA GLY A 108 4.18 -13.90 -13.29
C GLY A 108 4.78 -12.80 -12.40
N PRO A 109 4.29 -12.70 -11.15
CA PRO A 109 4.66 -11.60 -10.27
C PRO A 109 6.03 -11.80 -9.61
N PHE A 110 6.81 -10.72 -9.54
CA PHE A 110 8.04 -10.64 -8.76
C PHE A 110 7.76 -10.79 -7.27
N PHE A 111 6.69 -10.13 -6.80
CA PHE A 111 6.28 -10.14 -5.41
C PHE A 111 4.77 -10.21 -5.32
N MET A 112 4.27 -10.99 -4.37
CA MET A 112 2.88 -10.98 -3.95
C MET A 112 2.81 -10.96 -2.43
N LEU A 113 2.03 -10.02 -1.91
CA LEU A 113 1.59 -9.99 -0.52
C LEU A 113 0.24 -10.70 -0.43
N ALA A 114 0.10 -11.59 0.54
CA ALA A 114 -1.16 -12.22 0.86
C ALA A 114 -1.44 -12.16 2.37
N GLY A 115 -2.72 -12.17 2.71
CA GLY A 115 -3.22 -12.27 4.08
C GLY A 115 -3.93 -13.59 4.31
N GLU A 116 -3.74 -14.18 5.48
CA GLU A 116 -4.48 -15.36 5.95
C GLU A 116 -5.51 -14.98 7.00
N ARG A 117 -6.56 -15.80 7.14
CA ARG A 117 -7.63 -15.57 8.13
C ARG A 117 -7.12 -15.37 9.56
N GLY A 118 -6.02 -16.04 9.92
CA GLY A 118 -5.36 -15.92 11.23
C GLY A 118 -4.59 -14.61 11.46
N GLY A 119 -4.62 -13.67 10.51
CA GLY A 119 -3.95 -12.37 10.62
C GLY A 119 -2.52 -12.34 10.09
N ARG A 120 -2.00 -13.48 9.61
CA ARG A 120 -0.66 -13.56 9.03
C ARG A 120 -0.62 -12.86 7.67
N LEU A 121 0.28 -11.91 7.52
CA LEU A 121 0.68 -11.31 6.25
C LEU A 121 1.99 -11.95 5.80
N TYR A 122 2.05 -12.41 4.56
CA TYR A 122 3.19 -13.17 4.07
C TYR A 122 3.49 -12.91 2.59
N ALA A 123 4.76 -13.10 2.23
CA ALA A 123 5.19 -13.15 0.84
C ALA A 123 4.80 -14.51 0.26
N VAL A 124 3.99 -14.53 -0.80
CA VAL A 124 3.50 -15.80 -1.39
C VAL A 124 4.67 -16.67 -1.87
N HIS A 125 5.66 -16.04 -2.51
CA HIS A 125 6.91 -16.72 -2.87
C HIS A 125 7.73 -17.00 -1.61
N GLY A 126 8.02 -18.28 -1.34
CA GLY A 126 8.77 -18.72 -0.16
C GLY A 126 7.96 -18.75 1.14
N GLY A 127 6.75 -18.18 1.18
CA GLY A 127 5.84 -18.27 2.32
C GLY A 127 6.24 -17.47 3.57
N ALA A 128 7.27 -16.63 3.47
CA ALA A 128 7.84 -15.89 4.60
C ALA A 128 6.82 -14.95 5.25
N THR A 129 6.67 -15.06 6.57
CA THR A 129 5.84 -14.14 7.35
C THR A 129 6.47 -12.76 7.37
N LEU A 130 5.69 -11.76 6.96
CA LEU A 130 6.09 -10.35 6.96
C LEU A 130 5.54 -9.61 8.19
N SER A 131 4.36 -10.02 8.66
CA SER A 131 3.70 -9.45 9.84
C SER A 131 2.55 -10.34 10.32
N THR A 132 2.09 -10.12 11.54
CA THR A 132 0.87 -10.70 12.12
C THR A 132 -0.25 -9.68 12.33
N ALA A 133 -0.07 -8.45 11.81
CA ALA A 133 -1.02 -7.35 11.97
C ALA A 133 -2.24 -7.40 11.04
N GLY A 134 -2.35 -8.42 10.17
CA GLY A 134 -3.39 -8.53 9.15
C GLY A 134 -4.72 -9.10 9.63
N THR A 135 -5.04 -8.99 10.92
CA THR A 135 -6.31 -9.50 11.46
C THR A 135 -7.49 -8.84 10.75
N VAL A 136 -8.56 -9.61 10.52
CA VAL A 136 -9.78 -9.08 9.89
C VAL A 136 -10.28 -7.88 10.70
N GLY A 137 -10.56 -6.77 10.01
CA GLY A 137 -10.95 -5.51 10.62
C GLY A 137 -9.80 -4.55 10.92
N ALA A 138 -8.56 -5.03 11.01
CA ALA A 138 -7.39 -4.16 11.21
C ALA A 138 -7.07 -3.37 9.95
N THR A 139 -6.64 -2.11 10.15
CA THR A 139 -6.09 -1.29 9.08
C THR A 139 -4.58 -1.40 9.13
N VAL A 140 -3.98 -1.85 8.02
CA VAL A 140 -2.55 -2.08 7.92
C VAL A 140 -1.96 -1.13 6.89
N ARG A 141 -0.90 -0.42 7.26
CA ARG A 141 -0.06 0.32 6.31
C ARG A 141 0.83 -0.68 5.58
N VAL A 142 0.79 -0.64 4.25
CA VAL A 142 1.72 -1.40 3.40
C VAL A 142 2.66 -0.42 2.72
N ASN A 143 3.93 -0.78 2.69
CA ASN A 143 4.95 -0.06 1.96
C ASN A 143 5.88 -1.10 1.32
N THR A 144 6.03 -1.03 0.00
CA THR A 144 6.94 -1.91 -0.73
C THR A 144 7.75 -1.12 -1.74
N GLY A 145 9.07 -1.19 -1.63
CA GLY A 145 10.00 -0.73 -2.65
C GLY A 145 10.37 -1.84 -3.63
N HIS A 146 10.65 -1.50 -4.88
CA HIS A 146 11.27 -2.38 -5.85
C HIS A 146 12.03 -1.58 -6.91
N GLN A 147 13.00 -2.22 -7.57
CA GLN A 147 13.82 -1.62 -8.61
C GLN A 147 13.67 -2.39 -9.91
N VAL A 148 13.30 -1.69 -10.98
CA VAL A 148 13.15 -2.31 -12.31
C VAL A 148 14.52 -2.64 -12.88
N GLY A 149 14.65 -3.83 -13.49
CA GLY A 149 15.90 -4.27 -14.13
C GLY A 149 16.99 -4.75 -13.15
N SER A 150 16.67 -4.89 -11.86
CA SER A 150 17.57 -5.50 -10.87
C SER A 150 16.94 -6.76 -10.30
N GLU A 151 17.72 -7.84 -10.23
CA GLU A 151 17.33 -9.03 -9.48
C GLU A 151 17.37 -8.71 -7.97
N ASP A 152 16.36 -9.12 -7.22
CA ASP A 152 16.40 -9.03 -5.75
C ASP A 152 17.60 -9.86 -5.22
N PRO A 153 18.57 -9.25 -4.53
CA PRO A 153 19.75 -9.94 -4.00
C PRO A 153 19.42 -11.14 -3.10
N ARG A 154 18.20 -11.19 -2.54
CA ARG A 154 17.71 -12.31 -1.71
C ARG A 154 17.33 -13.57 -2.50
N ARG A 155 17.42 -13.55 -3.84
CA ARG A 155 17.21 -14.73 -4.71
C ARG A 155 18.47 -15.54 -5.02
N ARG A 156 19.64 -15.20 -4.46
CA ARG A 156 20.81 -16.08 -4.59
C ARG A 156 20.69 -17.26 -3.61
N PRO A 157 20.61 -18.53 -4.07
CA PRO A 157 20.96 -19.64 -3.20
C PRO A 157 22.42 -19.44 -2.78
N SER A 158 22.64 -19.26 -1.48
CA SER A 158 23.98 -19.27 -0.90
C SER A 158 24.51 -20.71 -0.99
N SER A 159 25.06 -21.09 -2.13
CA SER A 159 26.02 -22.19 -2.20
C SER A 159 27.43 -21.61 -2.03
N ARG A 160 27.89 -21.54 -0.77
CA ARG A 160 29.33 -21.60 -0.50
C ARG A 160 29.60 -22.97 0.12
N ALA A 161 29.99 -23.90 -0.74
CA ALA A 161 30.84 -25.00 -0.35
C ALA A 161 32.29 -24.53 -0.58
N ARG A 162 33.08 -24.53 0.49
CA ARG A 162 34.49 -24.93 0.45
C ARG A 162 34.66 -25.95 1.55
#